data_AF-Q7BQE8-F1
#
_entry.id   AF-Q7BQE8-F1
#
_cell.length_a   1.000
_cell.length_b   1.000
_cell.length_c   1.000
_cell.angle_alpha   90.00
_cell.angle_beta   90.00
_cell.angle_gamma   90.00
#
_symmetry.space_group_name_H-M   'P 1'
#
loop_
_entity.id
_entity.type
_entity.pdbx_description
1 polymer ?
#
loop_
_entity_poly.entity_id
_entity_poly.type
_entity_poly.pdbx_seq_one_letter_code
_entity_poly.pdbx_strand_id
1 'polypeptide(L)'
;MCDVGGRAIVIVNPCYGDHQEDGTHITNLLKESFEGCTNISAGILLRRDMDVGEVVACYEQHASHNPVIVHAGFTAPKELAIELAERMLSVTNVFIEDHAKLLYRRHFDENTRILIRDGFNKQKNADYPELEEFSDLHVTYGELGLEGFGDFLMVGDAYSEGGGPAYAVAIHLTFIDPTMDDVMYIYHFVSDTRDTPTDPAGKFAQALTKLIAKLDSGTSNIFESSAIKEFRALHEKGHFPGLGYVKKLSMKHHVETLANYLS
;
A
#
# COMPACT_ATOMS: atom_id res chain seq x y z
N MET A 1 -9.13 15.23 13.51
CA MET A 1 -8.49 13.97 13.97
C MET A 1 -9.52 12.86 13.86
N CYS A 2 -9.10 11.63 13.56
CA CYS A 2 -10.03 10.50 13.39
C CYS A 2 -10.47 9.99 14.78
N ASP A 3 -11.78 9.81 15.00
CA ASP A 3 -12.34 9.41 16.31
C ASP A 3 -11.88 8.04 16.81
N VAL A 4 -11.29 7.23 15.93
CA VAL A 4 -10.84 5.86 16.19
C VAL A 4 -9.33 5.75 16.48
N GLY A 5 -8.62 6.87 16.69
CA GLY A 5 -7.20 6.85 17.06
C GLY A 5 -6.22 6.46 15.95
N GLY A 6 -6.65 6.57 14.69
CA GLY A 6 -5.82 6.30 13.52
C GLY A 6 -4.55 7.18 13.47
N ARG A 7 -3.45 6.56 13.04
CA ARG A 7 -2.13 7.20 12.88
C ARG A 7 -1.76 7.28 11.41
N ALA A 8 -0.94 8.26 11.04
CA ALA A 8 -0.39 8.40 9.70
C ALA A 8 1.11 8.73 9.75
N ILE A 9 1.84 8.22 8.77
CA ILE A 9 3.24 8.53 8.54
C ILE A 9 3.31 9.33 7.23
N VAL A 10 3.85 10.54 7.28
CA VAL A 10 3.95 11.44 6.12
C VAL A 10 5.40 11.47 5.66
N ILE A 11 5.66 11.03 4.42
CA ILE A 11 7.01 11.04 3.85
C ILE A 11 7.48 12.49 3.65
N VAL A 12 8.56 12.88 4.32
CA VAL A 12 9.09 14.26 4.30
C VAL A 12 10.09 14.52 3.17
N ASN A 13 10.65 13.46 2.59
CA ASN A 13 11.63 13.51 1.51
C ASN A 13 11.20 12.58 0.35
N PRO A 14 10.04 12.82 -0.28
CA PRO A 14 9.48 11.93 -1.30
C PRO A 14 10.40 11.83 -2.53
N CYS A 15 10.33 10.71 -3.24
CA CYS A 15 11.11 10.48 -4.46
C CYS A 15 10.37 10.83 -5.76
N TYR A 16 9.06 11.06 -5.69
CA TYR A 16 8.20 11.33 -6.84
C TYR A 16 7.24 12.49 -6.56
N GLY A 17 6.81 13.16 -7.63
CA GLY A 17 5.81 14.23 -7.61
C GLY A 17 6.38 15.61 -7.30
N ASP A 18 5.49 16.57 -7.08
CA ASP A 18 5.81 18.01 -7.00
C ASP A 18 6.81 18.39 -5.87
N HIS A 19 6.98 17.53 -4.88
CA HIS A 19 7.86 17.74 -3.73
C HIS A 19 9.15 16.93 -3.77
N GLN A 20 9.45 16.24 -4.89
CA GLN A 20 10.62 15.35 -4.97
C GLN A 20 11.97 16.09 -4.84
N GLU A 21 12.05 17.32 -5.33
CA GLU A 21 13.27 18.14 -5.27
C GLU A 21 13.37 18.95 -3.98
N ASP A 22 12.22 19.30 -3.39
CA ASP A 22 12.14 20.11 -2.18
C ASP A 22 10.97 19.68 -1.27
N GLY A 23 11.31 18.98 -0.19
CA GLY A 23 10.38 18.56 0.87
C GLY A 23 10.02 19.67 1.86
N THR A 24 10.57 20.88 1.75
CA THR A 24 10.40 21.97 2.73
C THR A 24 8.93 22.32 2.96
N HIS A 25 8.10 22.26 1.92
CA HIS A 25 6.66 22.49 2.07
C HIS A 25 5.99 21.45 2.98
N ILE A 26 6.40 20.19 2.90
CA ILE A 26 5.91 19.11 3.78
C ILE A 26 6.44 19.33 5.20
N THR A 27 7.71 19.66 5.35
CA THR A 27 8.30 20.01 6.66
C THR A 27 7.55 21.17 7.33
N ASN A 28 7.25 22.23 6.59
CA ASN A 28 6.50 23.38 7.12
C ASN A 28 5.07 23.00 7.47
N LEU A 29 4.39 22.21 6.64
CA LEU A 29 3.05 21.69 6.96
C LEU A 29 3.06 20.92 8.28
N LEU A 30 4.03 20.03 8.51
CA LEU A 30 4.15 19.29 9.76
C LEU A 30 4.36 20.22 10.96
N LYS A 31 5.24 21.22 10.83
CA LYS A 31 5.53 22.19 11.90
C LYS A 31 4.34 23.11 12.20
N GLU A 32 3.69 23.64 11.17
CA GLU A 32 2.65 24.66 11.35
C GLU A 32 1.30 24.06 11.71
N SER A 33 0.97 22.86 11.19
CA SER A 33 -0.37 22.28 11.31
C SER A 33 -0.45 21.05 12.20
N PHE A 34 0.67 20.37 12.48
CA PHE A 34 0.69 19.09 13.18
C PHE A 34 1.70 19.03 14.34
N GLU A 35 2.21 20.17 14.80
CA GLU A 35 3.04 20.21 16.01
C GLU A 35 2.25 19.74 17.24
N GLY A 36 2.85 18.83 18.01
CA GLY A 36 2.21 18.21 19.17
C GLY A 36 1.19 17.12 18.85
N CYS A 37 0.87 16.86 17.58
CA CYS A 37 0.03 15.72 17.19
C CYS A 37 0.81 14.41 17.34
N THR A 38 0.36 13.54 18.23
CA THR A 38 1.01 12.23 18.46
C THR A 38 0.64 11.16 17.45
N ASN A 39 -0.35 11.42 16.59
CA ASN A 39 -0.86 10.49 15.60
C ASN A 39 -0.36 10.79 14.18
N ILE A 40 0.44 11.84 13.97
CA ILE A 40 1.08 12.15 12.69
C ILE A 40 2.59 12.10 12.90
N SER A 41 3.25 11.18 12.21
CA SER A 41 4.70 10.99 12.26
C SER A 41 5.37 11.44 10.97
N ALA A 42 6.60 11.93 11.07
CA ALA A 42 7.46 12.18 9.92
C ALA A 42 8.09 10.87 9.43
N GLY A 43 7.84 10.47 8.18
CA GLY A 43 8.48 9.34 7.54
C GLY A 43 9.70 9.77 6.74
N ILE A 44 10.85 9.17 6.98
CA ILE A 44 12.09 9.43 6.26
C ILE A 44 12.31 8.26 5.30
N LEU A 45 12.16 8.52 4.01
CA LEU A 45 12.35 7.53 2.95
C LEU A 45 13.84 7.38 2.65
N LEU A 46 14.40 6.22 3.02
CA LEU A 46 15.80 5.87 2.90
C LEU A 46 16.09 5.27 1.53
N ARG A 47 16.69 6.07 0.66
CA ARG A 47 17.01 5.73 -0.72
C ARG A 47 18.47 5.33 -0.89
N ARG A 48 18.78 4.78 -2.06
CA ARG A 48 20.13 4.31 -2.40
C ARG A 48 21.18 5.42 -2.48
N ASP A 49 20.76 6.62 -2.86
CA ASP A 49 21.60 7.80 -3.05
C ASP A 49 21.90 8.56 -1.75
N MET A 50 21.30 8.16 -0.63
CA MET A 50 21.49 8.82 0.66
C MET A 50 22.67 8.23 1.45
N ASP A 51 23.30 9.06 2.27
CA ASP A 51 24.27 8.64 3.29
C ASP A 51 23.72 8.72 4.73
N VAL A 52 24.48 8.20 5.70
CA VAL A 52 24.07 8.14 7.11
C VAL A 52 23.90 9.55 7.71
N GLY A 53 24.76 10.50 7.33
CA GLY A 53 24.71 11.88 7.81
C GLY A 53 23.45 12.60 7.35
N GLU A 54 23.05 12.40 6.09
CA GLU A 54 21.79 12.92 5.55
C GLU A 54 20.57 12.35 6.26
N VAL A 55 20.56 11.05 6.56
CA VAL A 55 19.47 10.41 7.32
C VAL A 55 19.37 10.99 8.73
N VAL A 56 20.51 11.11 9.44
CA VAL A 56 20.55 11.67 10.80
C VAL A 56 20.14 13.14 10.81
N ALA A 57 20.60 13.95 9.85
CA ALA A 57 20.19 15.35 9.74
C ALA A 57 18.68 15.48 9.50
N CYS A 58 18.11 14.65 8.63
CA CYS A 58 16.67 14.62 8.39
C CYS A 58 15.89 14.17 9.64
N TYR A 59 16.41 13.20 10.38
CA TYR A 59 15.85 12.76 11.65
C TYR A 59 15.79 13.91 12.67
N GLU A 60 16.91 14.58 12.90
CA GLU A 60 17.00 15.70 13.84
C GLU A 60 16.07 16.85 13.47
N GLN A 61 15.96 17.17 12.18
CA GLN A 61 15.06 18.21 11.66
C GLN A 61 13.58 17.94 12.01
N HIS A 62 13.20 16.67 12.15
CA HIS A 62 11.82 16.22 12.37
C HIS A 62 11.61 15.52 13.72
N ALA A 63 12.54 15.65 14.68
CA ALA A 63 12.50 14.94 15.96
C ALA A 63 11.21 15.19 16.76
N SER A 64 10.58 16.36 16.61
CA SER A 64 9.30 16.73 17.22
C SER A 64 8.10 15.94 16.69
N HIS A 65 8.26 15.21 15.59
CA HIS A 65 7.20 14.47 14.90
C HIS A 65 7.49 12.96 14.85
N ASN A 66 8.15 12.43 15.90
CA ASN A 66 8.38 10.99 16.11
C ASN A 66 8.81 10.26 14.82
N PRO A 67 10.02 10.53 14.30
CA PRO A 67 10.40 10.06 12.97
C PRO A 67 10.33 8.54 12.82
N VAL A 68 9.86 8.10 11.66
CA VAL A 68 9.80 6.71 11.21
C VAL A 68 10.75 6.53 10.04
N ILE A 69 11.60 5.52 10.09
CA ILE A 69 12.60 5.24 9.07
C ILE A 69 12.00 4.25 8.06
N VAL A 70 11.91 4.62 6.79
CA VAL A 70 11.31 3.81 5.72
C VAL A 70 12.41 3.34 4.77
N HIS A 71 12.85 2.09 4.91
CA HIS A 71 13.97 1.51 4.16
C HIS A 71 13.55 1.10 2.74
N ALA A 72 13.91 1.91 1.75
CA ALA A 72 13.57 1.76 0.35
C ALA A 72 14.82 1.82 -0.57
N GLY A 73 15.87 1.08 -0.20
CA GLY A 73 17.06 0.88 -1.05
C GLY A 73 18.36 1.46 -0.51
N PHE A 74 18.35 2.07 0.68
CA PHE A 74 19.56 2.53 1.38
C PHE A 74 20.57 1.40 1.60
N THR A 75 21.87 1.72 1.61
CA THR A 75 22.94 0.71 1.44
C THR A 75 23.86 0.54 2.65
N ALA A 76 23.76 1.39 3.68
CA ALA A 76 24.61 1.35 4.87
C ALA A 76 23.81 1.09 6.18
N PRO A 77 23.00 0.00 6.25
CA PRO A 77 22.10 -0.24 7.39
C PRO A 77 22.83 -0.42 8.72
N LYS A 78 24.02 -1.03 8.70
CA LYS A 78 24.77 -1.31 9.91
C LYS A 78 25.31 -0.03 10.52
N GLU A 79 25.90 0.81 9.70
CA GLU A 79 26.45 2.11 10.09
C GLU A 79 25.33 3.00 10.64
N LEU A 80 24.18 3.05 9.95
CA LEU A 80 23.01 3.77 10.44
C LEU A 80 22.51 3.25 11.79
N ALA A 81 22.40 1.93 11.96
CA ALA A 81 21.94 1.34 13.22
C ALA A 81 22.86 1.72 14.40
N ILE A 82 24.18 1.73 14.18
CA ILE A 82 25.16 2.17 15.19
C ILE A 82 24.92 3.64 15.56
N GLU A 83 24.81 4.54 14.58
CA GLU A 83 24.60 5.96 14.81
C GLU A 83 23.28 6.24 15.57
N LEU A 84 22.19 5.56 15.22
CA LEU A 84 20.91 5.70 15.91
C LEU A 84 21.00 5.20 17.36
N ALA A 85 21.69 4.08 17.60
CA ALA A 85 21.87 3.51 18.93
C ALA A 85 22.75 4.40 19.83
N GLU A 86 23.85 4.96 19.30
CA GLU A 86 24.72 5.90 20.03
C GLU A 86 23.96 7.16 20.46
N ARG A 87 22.92 7.53 19.72
CA ARG A 87 22.02 8.66 20.01
C ARG A 87 20.83 8.27 20.89
N MET A 88 20.74 7.02 21.33
CA MET A 88 19.63 6.47 22.14
C MET A 88 18.25 6.68 21.50
N LEU A 89 18.18 6.61 20.17
CA LEU A 89 16.94 6.81 19.42
C LEU A 89 16.23 5.46 19.24
N SER A 90 15.09 5.29 19.91
CA SER A 90 14.16 4.19 19.62
C SER A 90 13.30 4.58 18.43
N VAL A 91 13.49 3.93 17.29
CA VAL A 91 12.82 4.28 16.04
C VAL A 91 11.91 3.17 15.57
N THR A 92 10.85 3.53 14.84
CA THR A 92 10.10 2.55 14.05
C THR A 92 10.76 2.42 12.69
N ASN A 93 11.10 1.20 12.30
CA ASN A 93 11.67 0.88 10.99
C ASN A 93 10.61 0.18 10.14
N VAL A 94 10.25 0.80 9.03
CA VAL A 94 9.39 0.23 8.00
C VAL A 94 10.28 -0.25 6.87
N PHE A 95 10.24 -1.54 6.57
CA PHE A 95 11.08 -2.15 5.54
C PHE A 95 10.25 -2.45 4.30
N ILE A 96 10.66 -1.93 3.14
CA ILE A 96 10.13 -2.43 1.86
C ILE A 96 10.85 -3.73 1.53
N GLU A 97 10.13 -4.85 1.46
CA GLU A 97 10.71 -6.20 1.45
C GLU A 97 11.72 -6.42 0.31
N ASP A 98 11.49 -5.81 -0.85
CA ASP A 98 12.39 -5.91 -2.00
C ASP A 98 13.73 -5.20 -1.82
N HIS A 99 13.80 -4.26 -0.89
CA HIS A 99 14.99 -3.49 -0.60
C HIS A 99 15.68 -3.87 0.70
N ALA A 100 15.00 -4.56 1.61
CA ALA A 100 15.48 -4.86 2.94
C ALA A 100 15.26 -6.33 3.32
N LYS A 101 16.08 -7.21 2.75
CA LYS A 101 16.09 -8.66 3.07
C LYS A 101 16.60 -8.92 4.49
N LEU A 102 16.51 -10.17 4.96
CA LEU A 102 16.75 -10.53 6.37
C LEU A 102 18.09 -10.02 6.96
N LEU A 103 19.20 -10.15 6.21
CA LEU A 103 20.52 -9.68 6.66
C LEU A 103 20.61 -8.16 6.83
N TYR A 104 19.77 -7.41 6.12
CA TYR A 104 19.64 -5.97 6.28
C TYR A 104 18.90 -5.65 7.58
N ARG A 105 17.75 -6.30 7.81
CA ARG A 105 16.84 -6.03 8.92
C ARG A 105 17.41 -6.37 10.29
N ARG A 106 18.31 -7.37 10.37
CA ARG A 106 18.95 -7.79 11.64
C ARG A 106 19.70 -6.68 12.38
N HIS A 107 20.07 -5.60 11.68
CA HIS A 107 20.73 -4.46 12.31
C HIS A 107 19.79 -3.65 13.21
N PHE A 108 18.48 -3.90 13.15
CA PHE A 108 17.44 -3.14 13.85
C PHE A 108 16.59 -4.02 14.79
N ASP A 109 17.12 -5.15 15.28
CA ASP A 109 16.39 -6.13 16.10
C ASP A 109 15.85 -5.56 17.43
N GLU A 110 16.47 -4.52 17.97
CA GLU A 110 16.06 -3.86 19.22
C GLU A 110 14.99 -2.77 19.02
N ASN A 111 14.55 -2.54 17.78
CA ASN A 111 13.60 -1.50 17.41
C ASN A 111 12.28 -2.10 16.94
N THR A 112 11.22 -1.29 16.85
CA THR A 112 9.97 -1.68 16.19
C THR A 112 10.21 -1.87 14.70
N ARG A 113 9.77 -3.00 14.14
CA ARG A 113 9.95 -3.39 12.75
C ARG A 113 8.63 -3.73 12.10
N ILE A 114 8.34 -3.04 11.01
CA ILE A 114 7.17 -3.26 10.17
C ILE A 114 7.68 -3.67 8.79
N LEU A 115 7.09 -4.70 8.20
CA LEU A 115 7.44 -5.12 6.84
C LEU A 115 6.31 -4.75 5.88
N ILE A 116 6.66 -4.10 4.78
CA ILE A 116 5.75 -3.86 3.66
C ILE A 116 6.16 -4.79 2.52
N ARG A 117 5.22 -5.60 2.05
CA ARG A 117 5.38 -6.49 0.89
C ARG A 117 4.45 -6.05 -0.23
N ASP A 118 4.98 -5.96 -1.44
CA ASP A 118 4.14 -5.79 -2.62
C ASP A 118 3.55 -7.14 -3.02
N GLY A 119 2.29 -7.37 -2.69
CA GLY A 119 1.54 -8.55 -3.10
C GLY A 119 0.94 -8.44 -4.52
N PHE A 120 1.04 -7.27 -5.16
CA PHE A 120 0.41 -7.03 -6.45
C PHE A 120 1.36 -7.28 -7.61
N ASN A 121 1.14 -8.38 -8.32
CA ASN A 121 1.90 -8.72 -9.52
C ASN A 121 1.46 -7.86 -10.72
N LYS A 122 1.99 -6.65 -10.87
CA LYS A 122 1.58 -5.69 -11.91
C LYS A 122 1.83 -6.22 -13.32
N GLN A 123 0.74 -6.35 -14.10
CA GLN A 123 0.75 -6.79 -15.49
C GLN A 123 -0.16 -5.91 -16.36
N LYS A 124 -0.21 -6.19 -17.67
CA LYS A 124 -1.23 -5.58 -18.53
C LYS A 124 -2.59 -6.13 -18.13
N ASN A 125 -3.62 -5.28 -18.12
CA ASN A 125 -4.97 -5.68 -17.71
C ASN A 125 -5.51 -6.94 -18.41
N ALA A 126 -5.15 -7.14 -19.69
CA ALA A 126 -5.58 -8.29 -20.49
C ALA A 126 -4.94 -9.63 -20.06
N ASP A 127 -3.81 -9.57 -19.36
CA ASP A 127 -2.94 -10.71 -19.09
C ASP A 127 -3.12 -11.27 -17.67
N TYR A 128 -3.88 -10.58 -16.80
CA TYR A 128 -4.13 -11.08 -15.45
C TYR A 128 -4.87 -12.43 -15.46
N PRO A 129 -4.44 -13.40 -14.64
CA PRO A 129 -5.22 -14.60 -14.37
C PRO A 129 -6.51 -14.24 -13.63
N GLU A 130 -7.51 -15.13 -13.64
CA GLU A 130 -8.76 -14.90 -12.92
C GLU A 130 -8.55 -14.75 -11.41
N LEU A 131 -7.61 -15.53 -10.86
CA LEU A 131 -7.29 -15.64 -9.44
C LEU A 131 -5.78 -15.87 -9.28
N GLU A 132 -5.15 -15.14 -8.37
CA GLU A 132 -3.80 -15.44 -7.88
C GLU A 132 -3.67 -15.12 -6.39
N GLU A 133 -2.63 -15.66 -5.76
CA GLU A 133 -2.26 -15.31 -4.39
C GLU A 133 -1.80 -13.85 -4.33
N PHE A 134 -2.24 -13.12 -3.30
CA PHE A 134 -1.82 -11.74 -3.07
C PHE A 134 -0.77 -11.68 -1.96
N SER A 135 -1.07 -12.20 -0.77
CA SER A 135 -0.15 -12.14 0.36
C SER A 135 -0.58 -13.08 1.49
N ASP A 136 0.41 -13.61 2.21
CA ASP A 136 0.24 -14.26 3.52
C ASP A 136 0.77 -13.39 4.67
N LEU A 137 1.26 -12.17 4.38
CA LEU A 137 2.05 -11.42 5.35
C LEU A 137 1.24 -11.01 6.58
N HIS A 138 -0.07 -10.77 6.44
CA HIS A 138 -0.96 -10.42 7.55
C HIS A 138 -1.11 -11.53 8.58
N VAL A 139 -0.81 -12.79 8.22
CA VAL A 139 -0.78 -13.93 9.16
C VAL A 139 0.63 -14.38 9.53
N THR A 140 1.64 -14.14 8.69
CA THR A 140 3.01 -14.62 8.91
C THR A 140 3.96 -13.62 9.57
N TYR A 141 3.64 -12.31 9.62
CA TYR A 141 4.58 -11.29 10.11
C TYR A 141 5.10 -11.55 11.54
N GLY A 142 4.27 -12.11 12.43
CA GLY A 142 4.67 -12.46 13.79
C GLY A 142 5.72 -13.57 13.84
N GLU A 143 5.63 -14.56 12.95
CA GLU A 143 6.62 -15.64 12.82
C GLU A 143 7.97 -15.13 12.30
N LEU A 144 7.95 -14.00 11.59
CA LEU A 144 9.15 -13.29 11.13
C LEU A 144 9.76 -12.38 12.21
N GLY A 145 9.17 -12.34 13.42
CA GLY A 145 9.62 -11.49 14.52
C GLY A 145 9.38 -10.00 14.28
N LEU A 146 8.31 -9.65 13.57
CA LEU A 146 7.93 -8.27 13.24
C LEU A 146 6.75 -7.81 14.11
N GLU A 147 6.66 -6.51 14.35
CA GLU A 147 5.59 -5.88 15.11
C GLU A 147 4.43 -5.38 14.23
N GLY A 148 4.59 -5.43 12.91
CA GLY A 148 3.51 -5.09 11.98
C GLY A 148 3.81 -5.45 10.53
N PHE A 149 2.79 -5.26 9.70
CA PHE A 149 2.84 -5.51 8.28
C PHE A 149 2.18 -4.37 7.48
N GLY A 150 2.37 -4.38 6.17
CA GLY A 150 1.63 -3.55 5.22
C GLY A 150 1.85 -4.03 3.79
N ASP A 151 1.18 -3.36 2.86
CA ASP A 151 1.25 -3.63 1.43
C ASP A 151 1.02 -2.34 0.62
N PHE A 152 1.14 -2.45 -0.70
CA PHE A 152 0.86 -1.37 -1.66
C PHE A 152 -0.54 -1.51 -2.28
N LEU A 153 -1.46 -2.19 -1.59
CA LEU A 153 -2.81 -2.53 -2.03
C LEU A 153 -2.76 -3.30 -3.37
N MET A 154 -3.88 -3.41 -4.07
CA MET A 154 -3.93 -3.90 -5.46
C MET A 154 -3.44 -2.87 -6.51
N VAL A 155 -2.45 -2.06 -6.15
CA VAL A 155 -1.86 -1.04 -7.03
C VAL A 155 -0.38 -1.31 -7.30
N GLY A 156 0.32 -1.81 -6.29
CA GLY A 156 1.76 -2.09 -6.32
C GLY A 156 2.64 -0.85 -6.13
N ASP A 157 3.92 -1.10 -5.84
CA ASP A 157 4.95 -0.07 -5.59
C ASP A 157 5.43 0.62 -6.88
N ALA A 158 5.21 -0.02 -8.04
CA ALA A 158 5.68 0.50 -9.32
C ALA A 158 4.97 1.81 -9.72
N TYR A 159 5.68 2.94 -9.59
CA TYR A 159 5.23 4.27 -9.98
C TYR A 159 5.23 4.49 -11.50
N SER A 160 4.26 5.27 -11.99
CA SER A 160 4.22 5.80 -13.35
C SER A 160 3.42 7.11 -13.38
N GLU A 161 3.96 8.17 -13.98
CA GLU A 161 3.28 9.49 -14.06
C GLU A 161 1.98 9.45 -14.88
N GLY A 162 1.92 8.57 -15.88
CA GLY A 162 0.77 8.44 -16.77
C GLY A 162 0.06 7.10 -16.66
N GLY A 163 -1.16 7.05 -17.18
CA GLY A 163 -1.84 5.81 -17.53
C GLY A 163 -1.56 5.43 -18.98
N GLY A 164 -1.31 4.14 -19.23
CA GLY A 164 -1.35 3.62 -20.59
C GLY A 164 -2.79 3.55 -21.14
N PRO A 165 -2.97 3.47 -22.46
CA PRO A 165 -4.28 3.23 -23.06
C PRO A 165 -4.94 1.96 -22.49
N ALA A 166 -6.20 2.07 -22.06
CA ALA A 166 -6.96 0.97 -21.47
C ALA A 166 -7.52 0.03 -22.55
N TYR A 167 -6.65 -0.82 -23.11
CA TYR A 167 -7.06 -1.89 -24.03
C TYR A 167 -8.04 -2.88 -23.36
N ALA A 168 -7.83 -3.18 -22.08
CA ALA A 168 -8.76 -3.91 -21.24
C ALA A 168 -9.01 -3.14 -19.93
N VAL A 169 -10.18 -3.35 -19.33
CA VAL A 169 -10.50 -2.88 -17.97
C VAL A 169 -10.46 -4.08 -17.04
N ALA A 170 -9.78 -3.93 -15.90
CA ALA A 170 -9.75 -4.92 -14.84
C ALA A 170 -10.29 -4.31 -13.54
N ILE A 171 -11.10 -5.07 -12.81
CA ILE A 171 -11.48 -4.77 -11.42
C ILE A 171 -10.76 -5.78 -10.55
N HIS A 172 -10.04 -5.30 -9.54
CA HIS A 172 -9.20 -6.11 -8.67
C HIS A 172 -9.82 -6.15 -7.28
N LEU A 173 -10.13 -7.33 -6.75
CA LEU A 173 -10.66 -7.45 -5.39
C LEU A 173 -9.94 -8.55 -4.62
N THR A 174 -9.40 -8.16 -3.48
CA THR A 174 -8.76 -9.09 -2.54
C THR A 174 -9.79 -9.70 -1.61
N PHE A 175 -9.52 -10.92 -1.16
CA PHE A 175 -10.28 -11.59 -0.12
C PHE A 175 -9.35 -12.50 0.69
N ILE A 176 -9.74 -12.83 1.91
CA ILE A 176 -9.01 -13.77 2.76
C ILE A 176 -9.77 -15.09 2.73
N ASP A 177 -9.07 -16.18 2.42
CA ASP A 177 -9.68 -17.49 2.29
C ASP A 177 -9.49 -18.31 3.58
N PRO A 178 -10.55 -18.51 4.40
CA PRO A 178 -10.44 -19.25 5.66
C PRO A 178 -10.22 -20.75 5.47
N THR A 179 -10.32 -21.25 4.24
CA THR A 179 -10.03 -22.66 3.92
C THR A 179 -8.58 -22.89 3.48
N MET A 180 -7.82 -21.81 3.27
CA MET A 180 -6.44 -21.81 2.82
C MET A 180 -5.56 -21.04 3.82
N ASP A 181 -5.63 -21.41 5.10
CA ASP A 181 -4.82 -20.83 6.18
C ASP A 181 -4.89 -19.29 6.26
N ASP A 182 -6.06 -18.72 5.96
CA ASP A 182 -6.31 -17.28 5.91
C ASP A 182 -5.38 -16.52 4.94
N VAL A 183 -4.81 -17.18 3.92
CA VAL A 183 -4.05 -16.52 2.88
C VAL A 183 -4.94 -15.53 2.12
N MET A 184 -4.40 -14.36 1.79
CA MET A 184 -5.09 -13.38 0.97
C MET A 184 -4.87 -13.70 -0.51
N TYR A 185 -5.97 -13.75 -1.24
CA TYR A 185 -6.01 -13.92 -2.69
C TYR A 185 -6.61 -12.69 -3.35
N ILE A 186 -6.43 -12.58 -4.66
CA ILE A 186 -6.95 -11.49 -5.49
C ILE A 186 -7.66 -12.05 -6.73
N TYR A 187 -8.90 -11.60 -6.95
CA TYR A 187 -9.60 -11.80 -8.21
C TYR A 187 -9.30 -10.65 -9.18
N HIS A 188 -9.15 -10.99 -10.46
CA HIS A 188 -9.03 -10.02 -11.55
C HIS A 188 -10.21 -10.19 -12.51
N PHE A 189 -11.19 -9.31 -12.41
CA PHE A 189 -12.33 -9.28 -13.33
C PHE A 189 -11.97 -8.47 -14.56
N VAL A 190 -11.48 -9.15 -15.59
CA VAL A 190 -11.00 -8.54 -16.84
C VAL A 190 -12.12 -8.47 -17.89
N SER A 191 -12.24 -7.35 -18.60
CA SER A 191 -13.16 -7.17 -19.73
C SER A 191 -12.92 -8.20 -20.85
N ASP A 192 -13.99 -8.53 -21.58
CA ASP A 192 -13.92 -9.46 -22.72
C ASP A 192 -13.28 -8.79 -23.93
N THR A 193 -13.65 -7.55 -24.22
CA THR A 193 -13.04 -6.76 -25.30
C THR A 193 -11.68 -6.21 -24.87
N ARG A 194 -10.66 -6.50 -25.70
CA ARG A 194 -9.23 -6.21 -25.42
C ARG A 194 -8.47 -5.58 -26.59
N ASP A 195 -9.10 -5.45 -27.76
CA ASP A 195 -8.39 -5.18 -29.02
C ASP A 195 -8.13 -3.69 -29.28
N THR A 196 -8.96 -2.81 -28.75
CA THR A 196 -8.87 -1.36 -28.96
C THR A 196 -8.91 -0.63 -27.62
N PRO A 197 -8.41 0.61 -27.50
CA PRO A 197 -8.55 1.42 -26.28
C PRO A 197 -9.89 2.17 -26.19
N THR A 198 -10.78 2.03 -27.19
CA THR A 198 -12.08 2.71 -27.23
C THR A 198 -13.07 2.10 -26.24
N ASP A 199 -14.14 2.83 -25.92
CA ASP A 199 -15.25 2.36 -25.07
C ASP A 199 -14.84 1.77 -23.70
N PRO A 200 -14.19 2.57 -22.83
CA PRO A 200 -13.88 2.13 -21.46
C PRO A 200 -15.14 1.82 -20.63
N ALA A 201 -16.28 2.45 -20.95
CA ALA A 201 -17.54 2.22 -20.24
C ALA A 201 -18.11 0.81 -20.50
N GLY A 202 -18.15 0.37 -21.77
CA GLY A 202 -18.59 -0.97 -22.12
C GLY A 202 -17.68 -2.06 -21.54
N LYS A 203 -16.36 -1.85 -21.57
CA LYS A 203 -15.40 -2.77 -20.93
C LYS A 203 -15.57 -2.85 -19.42
N PHE A 204 -15.81 -1.71 -18.77
CA PHE A 204 -16.12 -1.70 -17.35
C PHE A 204 -17.41 -2.48 -17.06
N ALA A 205 -18.47 -2.30 -17.85
CA ALA A 205 -19.71 -3.06 -17.68
C ALA A 205 -19.49 -4.57 -17.81
N GLN A 206 -18.64 -5.03 -18.74
CA GLN A 206 -18.27 -6.45 -18.86
C GLN A 206 -17.54 -6.96 -17.60
N ALA A 207 -16.50 -6.26 -17.16
CA ALA A 207 -15.76 -6.60 -15.95
C ALA A 207 -16.67 -6.61 -14.71
N LEU A 208 -17.54 -5.61 -14.57
CA LEU A 208 -18.49 -5.51 -13.48
C LEU A 208 -19.52 -6.64 -13.50
N THR A 209 -20.00 -7.03 -14.68
CA THR A 209 -20.93 -8.18 -14.82
C THR A 209 -20.28 -9.46 -14.27
N LYS A 210 -19.00 -9.70 -14.58
CA LYS A 210 -18.25 -10.86 -14.05
C LYS A 210 -18.09 -10.79 -12.54
N LEU A 211 -17.79 -9.61 -12.00
CA LEU A 211 -17.75 -9.37 -10.56
C LEU A 211 -19.08 -9.73 -9.88
N ILE A 212 -20.20 -9.17 -10.38
CA ILE A 212 -21.52 -9.45 -9.79
C ILE A 212 -21.86 -10.94 -9.87
N ALA A 213 -21.61 -11.59 -11.01
CA ALA A 213 -21.83 -13.03 -11.14
C ALA A 213 -21.01 -13.85 -10.13
N LYS A 214 -19.75 -13.48 -9.88
CA LYS A 214 -18.90 -14.16 -8.88
C LYS A 214 -19.42 -13.93 -7.46
N LEU A 215 -19.83 -12.71 -7.12
CA LEU A 215 -20.44 -12.41 -5.82
C LEU A 215 -21.73 -13.20 -5.60
N ASP A 216 -22.60 -13.26 -6.61
CA ASP A 216 -23.91 -13.92 -6.53
C ASP A 216 -23.81 -15.46 -6.54
N SER A 217 -22.65 -16.01 -6.93
CA SER A 217 -22.39 -17.45 -6.89
C SER A 217 -22.37 -18.04 -5.48
N GLY A 218 -22.18 -17.21 -4.44
CA GLY A 218 -21.98 -17.66 -3.06
C GLY A 218 -20.64 -18.36 -2.79
N THR A 219 -19.72 -18.38 -3.76
CA THR A 219 -18.41 -19.05 -3.69
C THR A 219 -17.25 -18.08 -3.90
N SER A 220 -17.48 -16.78 -3.69
CA SER A 220 -16.45 -15.77 -3.91
C SER A 220 -15.47 -15.64 -2.75
N ASN A 221 -15.89 -15.96 -1.51
CA ASN A 221 -15.17 -15.60 -0.28
C ASN A 221 -14.93 -14.08 -0.10
N ILE A 222 -15.44 -13.24 -1.01
CA ILE A 222 -15.34 -11.79 -0.93
C ILE A 222 -16.31 -11.28 0.14
N PHE A 223 -15.79 -10.60 1.15
CA PHE A 223 -16.59 -9.94 2.17
C PHE A 223 -17.43 -8.80 1.56
N GLU A 224 -18.69 -8.69 1.98
CA GLU A 224 -19.63 -7.67 1.47
C GLU A 224 -19.35 -6.28 2.08
N SER A 225 -18.23 -5.71 1.64
CA SER A 225 -17.73 -4.40 2.07
C SER A 225 -18.56 -3.24 1.51
N SER A 226 -18.33 -2.01 1.99
CA SER A 226 -19.10 -0.86 1.48
C SER A 226 -18.76 -0.52 0.03
N ALA A 227 -17.56 -0.84 -0.43
CA ALA A 227 -17.19 -0.78 -1.86
C ALA A 227 -17.98 -1.79 -2.72
N ILE A 228 -18.27 -2.98 -2.21
CA ILE A 228 -19.06 -3.99 -2.93
C ILE A 228 -20.51 -3.54 -3.12
N LYS A 229 -21.12 -2.97 -2.07
CA LYS A 229 -22.45 -2.35 -2.16
C LYS A 229 -22.51 -1.29 -3.26
N GLU A 230 -21.42 -0.53 -3.40
CA GLU A 230 -21.31 0.49 -4.43
C GLU A 230 -21.13 -0.10 -5.84
N PHE A 231 -20.32 -1.15 -6.01
CA PHE A 231 -20.24 -1.88 -7.28
C PHE A 231 -21.59 -2.46 -7.70
N ARG A 232 -22.37 -3.02 -6.78
CA ARG A 232 -23.75 -3.49 -7.04
C ARG A 232 -24.65 -2.36 -7.52
N ALA A 233 -24.59 -1.19 -6.87
CA ALA A 233 -25.37 -0.03 -7.26
C ALA A 233 -24.97 0.53 -8.64
N LEU A 234 -23.67 0.50 -8.98
CA LEU A 234 -23.19 0.88 -10.32
C LEU A 234 -23.70 -0.08 -11.40
N HIS A 235 -23.73 -1.39 -11.09
CA HIS A 235 -24.23 -2.41 -11.98
C HIS A 235 -25.73 -2.24 -12.25
N GLU A 236 -26.53 -2.08 -11.19
CA GLU A 236 -27.99 -1.88 -11.28
C GLU A 236 -28.34 -0.64 -12.11
N LYS A 237 -27.57 0.44 -11.96
CA LYS A 237 -27.78 1.70 -12.71
C LYS A 237 -27.19 1.70 -14.12
N GLY A 238 -26.37 0.70 -14.47
CA GLY A 238 -25.58 0.71 -15.70
C GLY A 238 -24.64 1.91 -15.82
N HIS A 239 -24.10 2.40 -14.70
CA HIS A 239 -23.32 3.65 -14.65
C HIS A 239 -21.82 3.39 -14.61
N PHE A 240 -21.07 4.06 -15.49
CA PHE A 240 -19.61 4.09 -15.46
C PHE A 240 -19.11 5.36 -14.75
N PRO A 241 -18.48 5.23 -13.56
CA PRO A 241 -18.03 6.37 -12.77
C PRO A 241 -16.61 6.87 -13.16
N GLY A 242 -15.98 6.25 -14.16
CA GLY A 242 -14.58 6.50 -14.53
C GLY A 242 -13.60 5.55 -13.83
N LEU A 243 -12.47 5.27 -14.50
CA LEU A 243 -11.48 4.27 -14.05
C LEU A 243 -10.83 4.62 -12.70
N GLY A 244 -10.59 5.90 -12.44
CA GLY A 244 -10.05 6.35 -11.14
C GLY A 244 -10.99 6.03 -9.98
N TYR A 245 -12.30 6.14 -10.21
CA TYR A 245 -13.30 5.78 -9.20
C TYR A 245 -13.35 4.27 -8.97
N VAL A 246 -13.29 3.47 -10.03
CA VAL A 246 -13.22 2.01 -9.95
C VAL A 246 -12.00 1.55 -9.14
N LYS A 247 -10.84 2.15 -9.39
CA LYS A 247 -9.62 1.90 -8.62
C LYS A 247 -9.78 2.29 -7.15
N LYS A 248 -10.38 3.45 -6.87
CA LYS A 248 -10.71 3.87 -5.50
C LYS A 248 -11.59 2.85 -4.78
N LEU A 249 -12.62 2.30 -5.43
CA LEU A 249 -13.47 1.27 -4.83
C LEU A 249 -12.68 -0.01 -4.54
N SER A 250 -11.80 -0.42 -5.45
CA SER A 250 -10.92 -1.59 -5.25
C SER A 250 -10.02 -1.39 -4.02
N MET A 251 -9.34 -0.25 -3.92
CA MET A 251 -8.50 0.11 -2.77
C MET A 251 -9.30 0.17 -1.46
N LYS A 252 -10.50 0.76 -1.49
CA LYS A 252 -11.40 0.82 -0.34
C LYS A 252 -11.80 -0.58 0.13
N HIS A 253 -12.15 -1.46 -0.82
CA HIS A 253 -12.47 -2.85 -0.51
C HIS A 253 -11.32 -3.59 0.17
N HIS A 254 -10.09 -3.40 -0.29
CA HIS A 254 -8.90 -4.00 0.30
C HIS A 254 -8.73 -3.61 1.78
N VAL A 255 -8.76 -2.31 2.06
CA VAL A 255 -8.63 -1.78 3.42
C VAL A 255 -9.77 -2.27 4.31
N GLU A 256 -11.01 -2.30 3.81
CA GLU A 256 -12.15 -2.83 4.55
C GLU A 256 -12.04 -4.35 4.80
N THR A 257 -11.44 -5.10 3.88
CA THR A 257 -11.20 -6.54 4.03
C THR A 257 -10.22 -6.81 5.17
N LEU A 258 -9.08 -6.12 5.19
CA LEU A 258 -8.12 -6.21 6.29
C LEU A 258 -8.71 -5.73 7.62
N ALA A 259 -9.42 -4.60 7.61
CA ALA A 259 -10.08 -4.09 8.81
C ALA A 259 -11.09 -5.10 9.38
N ASN A 260 -11.89 -5.74 8.53
CA ASN A 260 -12.84 -6.77 8.94
C ASN A 260 -12.13 -8.02 9.49
N TYR A 261 -11.01 -8.43 8.89
CA TYR A 261 -10.25 -9.60 9.33
C TYR A 261 -9.58 -9.38 10.70
N LEU A 262 -9.05 -8.18 10.94
CA LEU A 262 -8.34 -7.84 12.18
C LEU A 262 -9.25 -7.41 13.34
N SER A 263 -10.57 -7.35 13.13
CA SER A 263 -11.56 -6.90 14.12
C SER A 263 -11.96 -7.96 15.14
#